data_AF-A0A3C2CHF1-F1
#
_entry.id   AF-A0A3C2CHF1-F1
#
_cell.length_a   1.000
_cell.length_b   1.000
_cell.length_c   1.000
_cell.angle_alpha   90.00
_cell.angle_beta   90.00
_cell.angle_gamma   90.00
#
_symmetry.space_group_name_H-M   'P 1'
#
loop_
_entity.id
_entity.type
_entity.pdbx_description
1 polymer ?
#
loop_
_entity_poly.entity_id
_entity_poly.type
_entity_poly.pdbx_seq_one_letter_code
_entity_poly.pdbx_strand_id
1 'polypeptide(L)'
;LRLKLSEALGLPVILDNDAKAVALGEGWKGAASGQQNYLAMVVSTGIGGGLVLDGRLVEGEMGNAGHIGHVNVQSDGPLCLCGSSGCLEAVASGAAIEKETGRPAVEASEEIKIRSGYFVGKAISIAVNLLNVSTVLIGGSVALGFGSVFINKVRSTAEDFCGLDFTQNLQINYVGLKEEAPLIGAAAIWLNAKGT
;
A
#
# COMPACT_ATOMS: atom_id res chain seq x y z
N LEU A 1 -0.73 -18.13 15.65
CA LEU A 1 -0.82 -18.76 14.32
C LEU A 1 0.49 -19.44 13.92
N ARG A 2 1.61 -18.71 13.83
CA ARG A 2 2.94 -19.23 13.44
C ARG A 2 3.35 -20.53 14.13
N LEU A 3 3.33 -20.57 15.48
CA LEU A 3 3.72 -21.75 16.25
C LEU A 3 2.88 -22.98 15.89
N LYS A 4 1.55 -22.83 15.88
CA LYS A 4 0.61 -23.90 15.51
C LYS A 4 0.88 -24.47 14.11
N LEU A 5 1.16 -23.60 13.13
CA LEU A 5 1.50 -24.04 11.77
C LEU A 5 2.86 -24.73 11.72
N SER A 6 3.85 -24.20 12.44
CA SER A 6 5.19 -24.78 12.48
C SER A 6 5.18 -26.18 13.12
N GLU A 7 4.44 -26.37 14.22
CA GLU A 7 4.26 -27.66 14.88
C GLU A 7 3.54 -28.66 13.98
N ALA A 8 2.46 -28.24 13.31
CA ALA A 8 1.67 -29.12 12.45
C ALA A 8 2.43 -29.56 11.18
N LEU A 9 3.30 -28.70 10.64
CA LEU A 9 4.03 -28.96 9.40
C LEU A 9 5.43 -29.55 9.63
N GLY A 10 5.98 -29.46 10.85
CA GLY A 10 7.38 -29.83 11.12
C GLY A 10 8.40 -28.95 10.40
N LEU A 11 7.99 -27.77 9.92
CA LEU A 11 8.81 -26.84 9.14
C LEU A 11 8.82 -25.45 9.80
N PRO A 12 9.89 -24.65 9.62
CA PRO A 12 9.86 -23.27 10.08
C PRO A 12 8.82 -22.47 9.28
N VAL A 13 8.05 -21.64 9.98
CA VAL A 13 7.02 -20.79 9.38
C VAL A 13 7.39 -19.33 9.61
N ILE A 14 7.17 -18.49 8.61
CA ILE A 14 7.28 -17.03 8.70
C ILE A 14 5.93 -16.44 8.34
N LEU A 15 5.52 -15.43 9.09
CA LEU A 15 4.29 -14.68 8.86
C LEU A 15 4.66 -13.23 8.71
N ASP A 16 4.01 -12.57 7.76
CA ASP A 16 4.11 -11.14 7.63
C ASP A 16 2.83 -10.54 7.00
N ASN A 17 2.77 -9.20 6.98
CA ASN A 17 1.67 -8.43 6.43
C ASN A 17 1.55 -8.59 4.90
N ASP A 18 0.33 -8.60 4.39
CA ASP A 18 0.02 -8.75 2.96
C ASP A 18 0.65 -7.64 2.10
N ALA A 19 0.62 -6.38 2.56
CA ALA A 19 1.20 -5.27 1.82
C ALA A 19 2.74 -5.34 1.78
N LYS A 20 3.37 -5.90 2.81
CA LYS A 20 4.82 -6.19 2.81
C LYS A 20 5.15 -7.36 1.88
N ALA A 21 4.30 -8.38 1.84
CA ALA A 21 4.38 -9.45 0.85
C ALA A 21 4.32 -8.89 -0.58
N VAL A 22 3.36 -8.00 -0.86
CA VAL A 22 3.23 -7.34 -2.16
C VAL A 22 4.49 -6.54 -2.48
N ALA A 23 5.02 -5.75 -1.55
CA ALA A 23 6.25 -4.99 -1.78
C ALA A 23 7.43 -5.89 -2.17
N LEU A 24 7.68 -6.94 -1.39
CA LEU A 24 8.77 -7.88 -1.66
C LEU A 24 8.55 -8.68 -2.96
N GLY A 25 7.32 -9.11 -3.23
CA GLY A 25 6.98 -9.80 -4.47
C GLY A 25 7.23 -8.91 -5.70
N GLU A 26 6.77 -7.67 -5.65
CA GLU A 26 6.97 -6.70 -6.73
C GLU A 26 8.45 -6.38 -6.95
N GLY A 27 9.26 -6.31 -5.89
CA GLY A 27 10.71 -6.17 -5.99
C GLY A 27 11.41 -7.40 -6.56
N TRP A 28 10.89 -8.60 -6.31
CA TRP A 28 11.51 -9.84 -6.75
C TRP A 28 11.19 -10.20 -8.20
N LYS A 29 9.90 -10.16 -8.57
CA LYS A 29 9.40 -10.62 -9.88
C LYS A 29 8.43 -9.66 -10.55
N GLY A 30 8.06 -8.56 -9.90
CA GLY A 30 7.05 -7.63 -10.42
C GLY A 30 7.62 -6.33 -10.96
N ALA A 31 6.79 -5.29 -10.88
CA ALA A 31 7.02 -3.97 -11.46
C ALA A 31 8.11 -3.15 -10.76
N ALA A 32 8.55 -3.57 -9.56
CA ALA A 32 9.69 -2.98 -8.85
C ALA A 32 10.99 -3.77 -9.00
N SER A 33 11.04 -4.76 -9.90
CA SER A 33 12.27 -5.51 -10.16
C SER A 33 13.42 -4.58 -10.57
N GLY A 34 14.57 -4.72 -9.89
CA GLY A 34 15.74 -3.87 -10.06
C GLY A 34 15.67 -2.50 -9.38
N GLN A 35 14.54 -2.13 -8.76
CA GLN A 35 14.40 -0.90 -7.99
C GLN A 35 14.90 -1.09 -6.56
N GLN A 36 15.59 -0.09 -6.02
CA GLN A 36 16.11 -0.11 -4.64
C GLN A 36 15.22 0.64 -3.65
N ASN A 37 14.49 1.66 -4.13
CA ASN A 37 13.71 2.57 -3.29
C ASN A 37 12.31 2.68 -3.86
N TYR A 38 11.32 2.10 -3.17
CA TYR A 38 9.94 2.12 -3.60
C TYR A 38 8.98 1.88 -2.44
N LEU A 39 7.75 2.35 -2.62
CA LEU A 39 6.62 2.03 -1.76
C LEU A 39 5.64 1.16 -2.53
N ALA A 40 5.23 0.02 -1.98
CA ALA A 40 4.05 -0.69 -2.47
C ALA A 40 2.92 -0.55 -1.46
N MET A 41 1.70 -0.35 -1.94
CA MET A 41 0.52 -0.24 -1.09
C MET A 41 -0.63 -1.07 -1.63
N VAL A 42 -1.49 -1.54 -0.71
CA VAL A 42 -2.69 -2.31 -1.03
C VAL A 42 -3.89 -1.48 -0.59
N VAL A 43 -4.76 -1.12 -1.54
CA VAL A 43 -6.05 -0.48 -1.28
C VAL A 43 -7.14 -1.49 -1.58
N SER A 44 -7.68 -2.07 -0.52
CA SER A 44 -8.66 -3.16 -0.55
C SER A 44 -9.70 -2.92 0.56
N THR A 45 -10.12 -3.95 1.30
CA THR A 45 -10.95 -3.80 2.51
C THR A 45 -10.35 -2.79 3.50
N GLY A 46 -9.04 -2.84 3.70
CA GLY A 46 -8.23 -1.83 4.42
C GLY A 46 -7.18 -1.19 3.52
N ILE A 47 -6.27 -0.40 4.11
CA ILE A 47 -5.12 0.17 3.39
C ILE A 47 -3.82 -0.15 4.12
N GLY A 48 -2.96 -0.93 3.48
CA GLY A 48 -1.63 -1.30 3.98
C GLY A 48 -0.52 -0.83 3.06
N GLY A 49 0.71 -0.83 3.56
CA GLY A 49 1.90 -0.55 2.75
C GLY A 49 3.13 -1.36 3.18
N GLY A 50 4.09 -1.43 2.28
CA GLY A 50 5.43 -1.95 2.50
C GLY A 50 6.44 -1.01 1.84
N LEU A 51 7.38 -0.51 2.64
CA LEU A 51 8.43 0.41 2.20
C LEU A 51 9.73 -0.36 2.00
N VAL A 52 10.36 -0.17 0.85
CA VAL A 52 11.68 -0.72 0.55
C VAL A 52 12.65 0.43 0.31
N LEU A 53 13.76 0.44 1.05
CA LEU A 53 14.85 1.39 0.92
C LEU A 53 16.17 0.64 0.84
N ASP A 54 17.07 1.07 -0.04
CA ASP A 54 18.35 0.41 -0.31
C ASP A 54 18.20 -1.11 -0.56
N GLY A 55 17.12 -1.49 -1.27
CA GLY A 55 16.82 -2.87 -1.63
C GLY A 55 16.32 -3.73 -0.47
N ARG A 56 16.06 -3.13 0.70
CA ARG A 56 15.62 -3.83 1.91
C ARG A 56 14.26 -3.34 2.35
N LEU A 57 13.41 -4.29 2.72
CA LEU A 57 12.15 -3.99 3.40
C LEU A 57 12.45 -3.29 4.72
N VAL A 58 11.87 -2.11 4.91
CA VAL A 58 11.97 -1.36 6.15
C VAL A 58 11.00 -1.99 7.14
N GLU A 59 11.54 -2.59 8.20
CA GLU A 59 10.73 -3.22 9.26
C GLU A 59 10.25 -2.18 10.29
N GLY A 60 11.10 -1.21 10.64
CA GLY A 60 10.89 -0.38 11.82
C GLY A 60 11.07 -1.17 13.12
N GLU A 61 10.93 -0.51 14.27
CA GLU A 61 11.22 -1.11 15.59
C GLU A 61 10.37 -2.36 15.89
N MET A 62 9.09 -2.32 15.51
CA MET A 62 8.13 -3.40 15.77
C MET A 62 7.63 -4.09 14.50
N GLY A 63 8.32 -3.94 13.36
CA GLY A 63 7.92 -4.58 12.08
C GLY A 63 6.77 -3.90 11.33
N ASN A 64 6.39 -2.67 11.73
CA ASN A 64 5.24 -1.93 11.21
C ASN A 64 5.61 -0.70 10.36
N ALA A 65 6.87 -0.53 9.94
CA ALA A 65 7.21 0.58 9.04
C ALA A 65 6.50 0.43 7.68
N GLY A 66 6.13 1.56 7.09
CA GLY A 66 5.39 1.59 5.83
C GLY A 66 3.86 1.41 5.96
N HIS A 67 3.31 1.40 7.18
CA HIS A 67 1.87 1.30 7.45
C HIS A 67 1.10 2.60 7.08
N ILE A 68 1.14 2.97 5.80
CA ILE A 68 0.68 4.25 5.25
C ILE A 68 -0.82 4.51 5.42
N GLY A 69 -1.62 3.45 5.62
CA GLY A 69 -3.06 3.56 5.87
C GLY A 69 -3.44 4.43 7.07
N HIS A 70 -2.54 4.62 8.03
CA HIS A 70 -2.81 5.44 9.21
C HIS A 70 -2.19 6.84 9.17
N VAL A 71 -1.58 7.25 8.06
CA VAL A 71 -1.23 8.65 7.85
C VAL A 71 -2.51 9.48 7.87
N ASN A 72 -2.55 10.54 8.68
CA ASN A 72 -3.66 11.47 8.70
C ASN A 72 -3.63 12.31 7.41
N VAL A 73 -4.63 12.13 6.56
CA VAL A 73 -4.80 12.87 5.30
C VAL A 73 -5.96 13.86 5.35
N GLN A 74 -6.76 13.83 6.42
CA GLN A 74 -7.91 14.69 6.64
C GLN A 74 -8.05 15.01 8.13
N SER A 75 -7.61 16.19 8.56
CA SER A 75 -7.55 16.56 9.99
C SER A 75 -8.86 16.34 10.75
N ASP A 76 -10.01 16.70 10.13
CA ASP A 76 -11.36 16.53 10.69
C ASP A 76 -12.10 15.33 10.09
N GLY A 77 -11.35 14.30 9.69
CA GLY A 77 -11.90 13.11 9.07
C GLY A 77 -12.58 12.14 10.05
N PRO A 78 -13.18 11.06 9.53
CA PRO A 78 -13.85 10.05 10.33
C PRO A 78 -12.88 9.35 11.32
N LEU A 79 -13.45 8.79 12.38
CA LEU A 79 -12.70 7.94 13.32
C LEU A 79 -12.17 6.69 12.63
N CYS A 80 -10.90 6.41 12.85
CA CYS A 80 -10.22 5.19 12.43
C CYS A 80 -10.29 4.15 13.53
N LEU A 81 -10.29 2.86 13.17
CA LEU A 81 -10.24 1.75 14.12
C LEU A 81 -8.95 1.74 14.95
N CYS A 82 -7.88 2.40 14.49
CA CYS A 82 -6.65 2.56 15.28
C CYS A 82 -6.79 3.54 16.46
N GLY A 83 -7.93 4.23 16.60
CA GLY A 83 -8.20 5.19 17.67
C GLY A 83 -7.94 6.66 17.31
N SER A 84 -7.36 6.93 16.15
CA SER A 84 -7.18 8.30 15.62
C SER A 84 -8.37 8.74 14.76
N SER A 85 -8.28 9.91 14.13
CA SER A 85 -9.18 10.41 13.10
C SER A 85 -8.43 10.72 11.81
N GLY A 86 -9.12 10.70 10.67
CA GLY A 86 -8.56 11.21 9.41
C GLY A 86 -7.51 10.35 8.73
N CYS A 87 -7.30 9.12 9.23
CA CYS A 87 -6.41 8.16 8.60
C CYS A 87 -6.85 7.86 7.16
N LEU A 88 -5.88 7.66 6.26
CA LEU A 88 -6.14 7.28 4.87
C LEU A 88 -7.11 6.09 4.76
N GLU A 89 -6.92 5.06 5.57
CA GLU A 89 -7.80 3.88 5.62
C GLU A 89 -9.24 4.25 5.98
N ALA A 90 -9.43 5.18 6.91
CA ALA A 90 -10.75 5.61 7.35
C ALA A 90 -11.52 6.43 6.31
N VAL A 91 -10.85 6.94 5.27
CA VAL A 91 -11.46 7.79 4.23
C VAL A 91 -11.50 7.15 2.84
N ALA A 92 -10.64 6.18 2.55
CA ALA A 92 -10.46 5.66 1.19
C ALA A 92 -10.48 4.12 1.08
N SER A 93 -10.51 3.38 2.19
CA SER A 93 -10.59 1.91 2.14
C SER A 93 -11.96 1.41 1.69
N GLY A 94 -12.02 0.17 1.23
CA GLY A 94 -13.28 -0.49 0.89
C GLY A 94 -14.25 -0.53 2.06
N ALA A 95 -13.78 -0.82 3.27
CA ALA A 95 -14.62 -0.81 4.47
C ALA A 95 -15.13 0.59 4.82
N ALA A 96 -14.32 1.63 4.62
CA ALA A 96 -14.76 3.02 4.81
C ALA A 96 -15.84 3.43 3.80
N ILE A 97 -15.65 3.08 2.53
CA ILE A 97 -16.62 3.34 1.46
C ILE A 97 -17.93 2.61 1.74
N GLU A 98 -17.86 1.33 2.15
CA GLU A 98 -19.05 0.55 2.48
C GLU A 98 -19.79 1.10 3.68
N LYS A 99 -19.06 1.50 4.72
CA LYS A 99 -19.64 2.16 5.90
C LYS A 99 -20.34 3.48 5.56
N GLU A 100 -19.78 4.27 4.65
CA GLU A 100 -20.34 5.57 4.26
C GLU A 100 -21.56 5.43 3.33
N THR A 101 -21.48 4.51 2.36
CA THR A 101 -22.48 4.40 1.28
C THR A 101 -23.56 3.35 1.54
N GLY A 102 -23.32 2.43 2.47
CA GLY A 102 -24.14 1.24 2.68
C GLY A 102 -24.02 0.21 1.55
N ARG A 103 -23.04 0.34 0.65
CA ARG A 103 -22.84 -0.55 -0.50
C ARG A 103 -21.38 -0.99 -0.64
N PRO A 104 -21.10 -2.18 -1.19
CA PRO A 104 -19.74 -2.61 -1.45
C PRO A 104 -18.97 -1.61 -2.32
N ALA A 105 -17.67 -1.45 -2.08
CA ALA A 105 -16.85 -0.48 -2.80
C ALA A 105 -16.87 -0.63 -4.34
N VAL A 106 -17.09 -1.84 -4.87
CA VAL A 106 -17.23 -2.07 -6.32
C VAL A 106 -18.38 -1.27 -6.96
N GLU A 107 -19.40 -0.91 -6.19
CA GLU A 107 -20.54 -0.09 -6.60
C GLU A 107 -20.33 1.42 -6.37
N ALA A 108 -19.14 1.84 -5.93
CA ALA A 108 -18.85 3.23 -5.65
C ALA A 108 -19.11 4.14 -6.87
N SER A 109 -19.69 5.31 -6.61
CA SER A 109 -19.86 6.35 -7.62
C SER A 109 -18.52 6.88 -8.11
N GLU A 110 -18.50 7.51 -9.28
CA GLU A 110 -17.28 8.12 -9.81
C GLU A 110 -16.69 9.19 -8.87
N GLU A 111 -17.55 9.95 -8.19
CA GLU A 111 -17.17 10.93 -7.17
C GLU A 111 -16.35 10.28 -6.03
N ILE A 112 -16.80 9.12 -5.53
CA ILE A 112 -16.07 8.39 -4.49
C ILE A 112 -14.73 7.88 -5.03
N LYS A 113 -14.69 7.37 -6.27
CA LYS A 113 -13.44 6.90 -6.89
C LYS A 113 -12.42 8.04 -6.99
N ILE A 114 -12.85 9.23 -7.40
CA ILE A 114 -12.03 10.44 -7.48
C ILE A 114 -11.59 10.88 -6.07
N ARG A 115 -12.50 10.92 -5.10
CA ARG A 115 -12.18 11.31 -3.72
C ARG A 115 -11.18 10.36 -3.07
N SER A 116 -11.34 9.04 -3.25
CA SER A 116 -10.35 8.06 -2.78
C SER A 116 -9.00 8.26 -3.46
N GLY A 117 -8.99 8.54 -4.77
CA GLY A 117 -7.76 8.85 -5.50
C GLY A 117 -7.05 10.10 -4.97
N TYR A 118 -7.82 11.14 -4.61
CA TYR A 118 -7.29 12.35 -3.98
C TYR A 118 -6.57 12.03 -2.66
N PHE A 119 -7.22 11.32 -1.75
CA PHE A 119 -6.62 11.02 -0.44
C PHE A 119 -5.42 10.08 -0.55
N VAL A 120 -5.47 9.10 -1.45
CA VAL A 120 -4.32 8.21 -1.71
C VAL A 120 -3.15 9.00 -2.30
N GLY A 121 -3.38 9.90 -3.26
CA GLY A 121 -2.35 10.78 -3.80
C GLY A 121 -1.71 11.68 -2.74
N LYS A 122 -2.52 12.23 -1.83
CA LYS A 122 -2.03 13.02 -0.68
C LYS A 122 -1.18 12.19 0.29
N ALA A 123 -1.55 10.95 0.58
CA ALA A 123 -0.72 10.08 1.43
C ALA A 123 0.60 9.73 0.75
N ILE A 124 0.56 9.45 -0.56
CA ILE A 124 1.74 9.16 -1.36
C ILE A 124 2.70 10.35 -1.34
N SER A 125 2.21 11.58 -1.55
CA SER A 125 3.09 12.76 -1.52
C SER A 125 3.75 12.97 -0.16
N ILE A 126 3.05 12.69 0.95
CA ILE A 126 3.66 12.70 2.29
C ILE A 126 4.83 11.71 2.37
N ALA A 127 4.62 10.46 1.93
CA ALA A 127 5.67 9.45 1.96
C ALA A 127 6.84 9.80 1.03
N VAL A 128 6.56 10.28 -0.19
CA VAL A 128 7.57 10.65 -1.18
C VAL A 128 8.41 11.83 -0.70
N ASN A 129 7.77 12.89 -0.21
CA ASN A 129 8.46 14.07 0.33
C ASN A 129 9.35 13.73 1.54
N LEU A 130 8.91 12.80 2.39
CA LEU A 130 9.62 12.41 3.61
C LEU A 130 10.75 11.40 3.35
N LEU A 131 10.50 10.42 2.49
CA LEU A 131 11.35 9.24 2.34
C LEU A 131 12.16 9.22 1.05
N ASN A 132 11.95 10.19 0.16
CA ASN A 132 12.64 10.28 -1.13
C ASN A 132 12.53 8.98 -1.96
N VAL A 133 11.28 8.52 -2.16
CA VAL A 133 10.98 7.36 -3.01
C VAL A 133 10.40 7.85 -4.34
N SER A 134 10.94 7.36 -5.46
CA SER A 134 10.52 7.76 -6.80
C SER A 134 9.56 6.77 -7.47
N THR A 135 9.30 5.62 -6.84
CA THR A 135 8.44 4.57 -7.39
C THR A 135 7.39 4.17 -6.36
N VAL A 136 6.12 4.22 -6.76
CA VAL A 136 4.98 3.80 -5.95
C VAL A 136 4.12 2.82 -6.73
N LEU A 137 3.87 1.65 -6.14
CA LEU A 137 3.02 0.61 -6.70
C LEU A 137 1.74 0.49 -5.89
N ILE A 138 0.59 0.44 -6.57
CA ILE A 138 -0.72 0.34 -5.93
C ILE A 138 -1.39 -0.96 -6.37
N GLY A 139 -1.81 -1.76 -5.41
CA GLY A 139 -2.60 -2.97 -5.62
C GLY A 139 -3.87 -2.97 -4.80
N GLY A 140 -4.52 -4.14 -4.72
CA GLY A 140 -5.75 -4.34 -3.96
C GLY A 140 -7.02 -4.15 -4.81
N SER A 141 -8.08 -4.84 -4.41
CA SER A 141 -9.31 -4.97 -5.19
C SER A 141 -10.01 -3.63 -5.44
N VAL A 142 -9.95 -2.69 -4.49
CA VAL A 142 -10.55 -1.37 -4.63
C VAL A 142 -9.78 -0.53 -5.67
N ALA A 143 -8.47 -0.41 -5.52
CA ALA A 143 -7.66 0.38 -6.46
C ALA A 143 -7.69 -0.18 -7.89
N LEU A 144 -7.59 -1.50 -8.04
CA LEU A 144 -7.65 -2.16 -9.35
C LEU A 144 -9.06 -2.09 -9.95
N GLY A 145 -10.11 -2.27 -9.13
CA GLY A 145 -11.50 -2.16 -9.57
C GLY A 145 -11.92 -0.74 -9.97
N PHE A 146 -11.31 0.29 -9.37
CA PHE A 146 -11.58 1.69 -9.74
C PHE A 146 -10.88 2.12 -11.02
N GLY A 147 -9.77 1.46 -11.37
CA GLY A 147 -9.08 1.63 -12.65
C GLY A 147 -8.61 3.07 -12.91
N SER A 148 -8.64 3.45 -14.18
CA SER A 148 -8.03 4.70 -14.69
C SER A 148 -8.51 5.96 -13.96
N VAL A 149 -9.79 6.05 -13.60
CA VAL A 149 -10.37 7.19 -12.86
C VAL A 149 -9.60 7.43 -11.56
N PHE A 150 -9.37 6.37 -10.79
CA PHE A 150 -8.68 6.45 -9.52
C PHE A 150 -7.19 6.77 -9.71
N ILE A 151 -6.46 5.99 -10.50
CA ILE A 151 -4.99 6.17 -10.61
C ILE A 151 -4.60 7.50 -11.25
N ASN A 152 -5.41 8.02 -12.20
CA ASN A 152 -5.17 9.34 -12.77
C ASN A 152 -5.35 10.43 -11.71
N LYS A 153 -6.34 10.30 -10.81
CA LYS A 153 -6.54 11.24 -9.73
C LYS A 153 -5.46 11.13 -8.63
N VAL A 154 -4.98 9.92 -8.37
CA VAL A 154 -3.82 9.70 -7.48
C VAL A 154 -2.60 10.44 -8.01
N ARG A 155 -2.28 10.27 -9.30
CA ARG A 155 -1.14 10.92 -9.96
C ARG A 155 -1.22 12.44 -9.90
N SER A 156 -2.31 13.02 -10.38
CA SER A 156 -2.45 14.48 -10.38
C SER A 156 -2.41 15.07 -8.98
N THR A 157 -3.02 14.41 -8.00
CA THR A 157 -2.95 14.88 -6.62
C THR A 157 -1.54 14.75 -6.04
N ALA A 158 -0.83 13.65 -6.29
CA ALA A 158 0.54 13.51 -5.82
C ALA A 158 1.46 14.58 -6.43
N GLU A 159 1.32 14.86 -7.73
CA GLU A 159 2.02 15.94 -8.44
C GLU A 159 1.78 17.30 -7.77
N ASP A 160 0.52 17.65 -7.44
CA ASP A 160 0.16 18.91 -6.78
C ASP A 160 0.88 19.12 -5.42
N PHE A 161 1.19 18.03 -4.71
CA PHE A 161 1.80 18.07 -3.38
C PHE A 161 3.31 17.73 -3.36
N CYS A 162 3.89 17.40 -4.52
CA CYS A 162 5.29 17.03 -4.69
C CYS A 162 6.09 18.17 -5.36
N GLY A 163 6.24 19.29 -4.64
CA GLY A 163 6.89 20.50 -5.15
C GLY A 163 8.42 20.54 -5.07
N LEU A 164 9.08 19.46 -4.64
CA LEU A 164 10.54 19.41 -4.45
C LEU A 164 11.24 18.83 -5.69
N ASP A 165 12.49 19.22 -5.94
CA ASP A 165 13.23 18.77 -7.13
C ASP A 165 13.39 17.25 -7.19
N PHE A 166 13.64 16.61 -6.04
CA PHE A 166 13.82 15.17 -5.97
C PHE A 166 12.52 14.37 -6.13
N THR A 167 11.35 15.03 -6.09
CA THR A 167 10.04 14.38 -6.24
C THR A 167 9.48 14.45 -7.66
N GLN A 168 10.14 15.16 -8.58
CA GLN A 168 9.64 15.39 -9.94
C GLN A 168 9.60 14.12 -10.81
N ASN A 169 10.42 13.11 -10.50
CA ASN A 169 10.47 11.85 -11.27
C ASN A 169 9.54 10.76 -10.69
N LEU A 170 8.59 11.13 -9.83
CA LEU A 170 7.68 10.19 -9.18
C LEU A 170 6.89 9.37 -10.22
N GLN A 171 7.01 8.05 -10.15
CA GLN A 171 6.27 7.08 -10.94
C GLN A 171 5.24 6.38 -10.05
N ILE A 172 3.96 6.55 -10.36
CA ILE A 172 2.87 5.84 -9.68
C ILE A 172 2.21 4.87 -10.66
N ASN A 173 2.27 3.57 -10.36
CA ASN A 173 1.75 2.51 -11.23
C ASN A 173 0.94 1.49 -10.43
N TYR A 174 0.17 0.67 -11.13
CA TYR A 174 -0.40 -0.53 -10.52
C TYR A 174 0.67 -1.60 -10.34
N VAL A 175 0.47 -2.48 -9.37
CA VAL A 175 1.28 -3.69 -9.16
C VAL A 175 1.33 -4.57 -10.42
N GLY A 176 2.49 -5.14 -10.71
CA GLY A 176 2.74 -5.95 -11.91
C GLY A 176 2.27 -7.40 -11.78
N LEU A 177 2.36 -7.99 -10.58
CA LEU A 177 2.04 -9.40 -10.33
C LEU A 177 0.55 -9.69 -10.22
N LYS A 178 -0.29 -8.65 -10.10
CA LYS A 178 -1.76 -8.77 -10.06
C LYS A 178 -2.22 -9.84 -9.05
N GLU A 179 -2.87 -10.90 -9.51
CA GLU A 179 -3.44 -11.98 -8.69
C GLU A 179 -2.36 -12.90 -8.08
N GLU A 180 -1.16 -12.96 -8.66
CA GLU A 180 -0.06 -13.79 -8.16
C GLU A 180 0.71 -13.11 -7.01
N ALA A 181 0.48 -11.81 -6.79
CA ALA A 181 1.20 -11.00 -5.81
C ALA A 181 1.22 -11.61 -4.39
N PRO A 182 0.12 -12.17 -3.84
CA PRO A 182 0.15 -12.77 -2.50
C PRO A 182 1.06 -13.99 -2.39
N LEU A 183 1.04 -14.89 -3.37
CA LEU A 183 1.81 -16.14 -3.33
C LEU A 183 3.30 -15.89 -3.57
N ILE A 184 3.62 -15.09 -4.59
CA ILE A 184 5.01 -14.69 -4.87
C ILE A 184 5.55 -13.85 -3.72
N GLY A 185 4.73 -12.97 -3.15
CA GLY A 185 5.08 -12.17 -1.98
C GLY A 185 5.38 -13.02 -0.74
N ALA A 186 4.57 -14.05 -0.47
CA ALA A 186 4.83 -14.98 0.62
C ALA A 186 6.15 -15.75 0.45
N ALA A 187 6.47 -16.16 -0.78
CA ALA A 187 7.77 -16.76 -1.10
C ALA A 187 8.92 -15.75 -0.94
N ALA A 188 8.73 -14.50 -1.35
CA ALA A 188 9.71 -13.43 -1.20
C ALA A 188 9.99 -13.11 0.28
N ILE A 189 8.97 -13.10 1.14
CA ILE A 189 9.13 -12.98 2.60
C ILE A 189 10.05 -14.07 3.15
N TRP A 190 9.83 -15.32 2.72
CA TRP A 190 10.65 -16.44 3.16
C TRP A 190 12.11 -16.29 2.74
N LEU A 191 12.36 -15.92 1.47
CA LEU A 191 13.72 -15.68 0.95
C LEU A 191 14.41 -14.53 1.70
N ASN A 192 13.72 -13.41 1.88
CA ASN A 192 14.23 -12.24 2.59
C ASN A 192 14.65 -12.58 4.03
N ALA A 193 13.83 -13.34 4.74
CA ALA A 193 14.13 -13.74 6.11
C ALA A 193 15.27 -14.78 6.23
N LYS A 194 15.62 -15.46 5.13
CA LYS A 194 16.79 -16.35 5.07
C LYS A 194 18.07 -15.64 4.65
N GLY A 195 18.00 -14.37 4.22
CA GLY A 195 19.14 -13.62 3.71
C GLY A 195 19.66 -14.16 2.37
N THR A 196 18.80 -14.80 1.58
CA THR A 196 19.07 -15.36 0.25
C THR A 196 18.41 -14.52 -0.82
#